data_AF-A0A1M5QTN8-F1
#
_entry.id   AF-A0A1M5QTN8-F1
#
_cell.length_a   1.000
_cell.length_b   1.000
_cell.length_c   1.000
_cell.angle_alpha   90.00
_cell.angle_beta   90.00
_cell.angle_gamma   90.00
#
_symmetry.space_group_name_H-M   'P 1'
#
loop_
_entity.id
_entity.type
_entity.pdbx_description
1 polymer ?
#
loop_
_entity_poly.entity_id
_entity_poly.type
_entity_poly.pdbx_seq_one_letter_code
_entity_poly.pdbx_strand_id
1 'polypeptide(L)'
;MFEEQQDDNRREHTRFTLRDDPETPLTLACDGVSVRISKRGFWRDKEIALASLKDVSKGGAGFITASQLPLNETLILELNGFRIDCEVLREQPIQGALRFYGVRWRYEDTAQLVALFAEISRLKGA
;
A
#
# COMPACT_ATOMS: atom_id res chain seq x y z
N MET A 1 10.59 -5.62 25.57
CA MET A 1 10.70 -6.84 24.75
C MET A 1 10.65 -6.35 23.32
N PHE A 2 11.82 -6.22 22.68
CA PHE A 2 11.93 -5.70 21.33
C PHE A 2 11.67 -6.87 20.38
N GLU A 3 10.63 -6.77 19.55
CA GLU A 3 10.43 -7.73 18.46
C GLU A 3 11.49 -7.46 17.40
N GLU A 4 12.39 -8.41 17.21
CA GLU A 4 13.36 -8.41 16.11
C GLU A 4 12.60 -8.32 14.79
N GLN A 5 12.95 -7.33 13.96
CA GLN A 5 12.59 -7.34 12.54
C GLN A 5 13.27 -8.57 11.90
N GLN A 6 12.54 -9.67 11.79
CA GLN A 6 12.93 -10.77 10.92
C GLN A 6 12.97 -10.23 9.48
N ASP A 7 14.18 -10.16 8.93
CA ASP A 7 14.39 -9.94 7.51
C ASP A 7 13.81 -11.16 6.78
N ASP A 8 12.58 -11.01 6.28
CA ASP A 8 11.84 -12.07 5.61
C ASP A 8 12.50 -12.34 4.25
N ASN A 9 13.45 -13.29 4.25
CA ASN A 9 14.28 -13.71 3.11
C ASN A 9 13.48 -14.37 1.97
N ARG A 10 12.13 -14.33 2.02
CA ARG A 10 11.21 -14.73 0.94
C ARG A 10 10.85 -13.59 -0.01
N ARG A 11 11.41 -12.39 0.18
CA ARG A 11 11.10 -11.21 -0.64
C ARG A 11 11.92 -11.18 -1.92
N GLU A 12 11.24 -11.18 -3.06
CA GLU A 12 11.87 -11.08 -4.39
C GLU A 12 12.25 -9.63 -4.77
N HIS A 13 11.68 -8.61 -4.11
CA HIS A 13 11.87 -7.21 -4.47
C HIS A 13 12.08 -6.29 -3.26
N THR A 14 13.07 -5.40 -3.36
CA THR A 14 13.36 -4.33 -2.39
C THR A 14 12.18 -3.36 -2.25
N ARG A 15 11.81 -3.03 -1.01
CA ARG A 15 10.78 -2.03 -0.68
C ARG A 15 11.41 -0.66 -0.48
N PHE A 16 10.83 0.35 -1.11
CA PHE A 16 11.07 1.76 -0.84
C PHE A 16 10.11 2.19 0.26
N THR A 17 10.66 2.55 1.41
CA THR A 17 9.88 3.09 2.52
C THR A 17 9.36 4.49 2.17
N LEU A 18 8.09 4.76 2.46
CA LEU A 18 7.47 6.09 2.38
C LEU A 18 7.36 6.75 3.75
N ARG A 19 7.90 6.09 4.76
CA ARG A 19 7.98 6.59 6.12
C ARG A 19 9.18 7.51 6.28
N ASP A 20 9.07 8.43 7.23
CA ASP A 20 10.14 9.38 7.58
C ASP A 20 11.23 8.66 8.37
N ASP A 21 10.81 7.91 9.39
CA ASP A 21 11.65 7.00 10.16
C ASP A 21 11.12 5.56 10.00
N PRO A 22 11.86 4.63 9.40
CA PRO A 22 11.49 3.22 9.27
C PRO A 22 11.41 2.46 10.60
N GLU A 23 12.15 2.90 11.63
CA GLU A 23 12.25 2.21 12.93
C GLU A 23 11.05 2.49 13.83
N THR A 24 10.34 3.59 13.58
CA THR A 24 9.12 3.91 14.30
C THR A 24 8.10 2.74 14.24
N PRO A 25 7.44 2.35 15.33
CA PRO A 25 6.39 1.33 15.25
C PRO A 25 5.25 1.76 14.31
N LEU A 26 4.66 0.84 13.54
CA LEU A 26 3.54 1.16 12.64
C LEU A 26 2.33 1.77 13.38
N THR A 27 2.18 1.48 14.67
CA THR A 27 1.15 2.08 15.55
C THR A 27 1.33 3.58 15.74
N LEU A 28 2.55 4.10 15.58
CA LEU A 28 2.91 5.51 15.75
C LEU A 28 3.22 6.21 14.42
N ALA A 29 3.30 5.46 13.32
CA ALA A 29 3.61 6.00 12.00
C ALA A 29 2.39 6.72 11.40
N CYS A 30 2.33 8.04 11.56
CA CYS A 30 1.30 8.91 10.95
C CYS A 30 1.68 9.48 9.58
N ASP A 31 2.90 9.17 9.11
CA ASP A 31 3.51 9.61 7.85
C ASP A 31 3.03 8.82 6.60
N GLY A 32 3.68 8.97 5.46
CA GLY A 32 3.37 8.24 4.23
C GLY A 32 2.51 9.02 3.22
N VAL A 33 2.12 8.33 2.15
CA VAL A 33 1.38 8.95 1.03
C VAL A 33 -0.09 8.55 1.08
N SER A 34 -1.00 9.52 1.07
CA SER A 34 -2.44 9.24 1.04
C SER A 34 -2.86 8.71 -0.33
N VAL A 35 -3.56 7.57 -0.34
CA VAL A 35 -4.10 6.92 -1.54
C VAL A 35 -5.57 6.56 -1.33
N ARG A 36 -6.33 6.49 -2.42
CA ARG A 36 -7.68 5.92 -2.41
C ARG A 36 -7.63 4.47 -2.83
N ILE A 37 -8.51 3.68 -2.23
CA ILE A 37 -8.72 2.28 -2.58
C ILE A 37 -10.14 2.14 -3.10
N SER A 38 -10.26 1.63 -4.32
CA SER A 38 -11.53 1.39 -4.99
C SER A 38 -11.73 -0.08 -5.28
N LYS A 39 -12.99 -0.51 -5.37
CA LYS A 39 -13.39 -1.81 -5.90
C LYS A 39 -13.97 -1.63 -7.28
N ARG A 40 -13.60 -2.50 -8.21
CA ARG A 40 -14.19 -2.54 -9.56
C ARG A 40 -15.71 -2.76 -9.44
N GLY A 41 -16.48 -1.83 -9.99
CA GLY A 41 -17.94 -1.94 -10.02
C GLY A 41 -18.45 -2.28 -11.43
N PHE A 42 -19.71 -2.69 -11.52
CA PHE A 42 -20.31 -3.07 -12.81
C PHE A 42 -20.52 -1.86 -13.75
N TRP A 43 -20.89 -0.70 -13.19
CA TRP A 43 -21.10 0.55 -13.95
C TRP A 43 -20.01 1.60 -13.70
N ARG A 44 -19.48 1.65 -12.47
CA ARG A 44 -18.45 2.58 -12.05
C ARG A 44 -17.72 1.99 -10.86
N ASP A 45 -16.41 2.24 -10.79
CA ASP A 45 -15.61 1.87 -9.64
C ASP A 45 -16.07 2.62 -8.38
N LYS A 46 -16.10 1.89 -7.27
CA LYS A 46 -16.57 2.39 -5.98
C LYS A 46 -15.37 2.59 -5.08
N GLU A 47 -15.13 3.83 -4.62
CA GLU A 47 -14.18 4.08 -3.54
C GLU A 47 -14.68 3.41 -2.25
N ILE A 48 -13.81 2.64 -1.60
CA ILE A 48 -14.13 1.87 -0.39
C ILE A 48 -13.24 2.22 0.80
N ALA A 49 -12.09 2.86 0.56
CA ALA A 49 -11.21 3.28 1.64
C ALA A 49 -10.30 4.45 1.24
N LEU A 50 -9.96 5.26 2.23
CA LEU A 50 -8.75 6.09 2.22
C LEU A 50 -7.65 5.35 3.00
N ALA A 51 -6.43 5.35 2.48
CA ALA A 51 -5.31 4.65 3.07
C ALA A 51 -4.03 5.50 3.10
N SER A 52 -3.17 5.22 4.07
CA SER A 52 -1.80 5.75 4.13
C SER A 52 -0.83 4.69 3.61
N LEU A 53 -0.27 4.94 2.43
CA LEU A 53 0.76 4.12 1.82
C LEU A 53 2.08 4.28 2.59
N LYS A 54 2.61 3.15 3.08
CA LYS A 54 3.79 3.11 3.95
C LYS A 54 5.04 2.63 3.22
N ASP A 55 4.88 1.75 2.25
CA ASP A 55 5.98 1.25 1.44
C ASP A 55 5.49 0.79 0.06
N VAL A 56 6.42 0.77 -0.90
CA VAL A 56 6.16 0.36 -2.28
C VAL A 56 7.35 -0.44 -2.82
N SER A 57 7.12 -1.48 -3.60
CA SER A 57 8.14 -2.24 -4.32
C SER A 57 7.67 -2.58 -5.73
N LYS A 58 8.56 -3.15 -6.55
CA LYS A 58 8.19 -3.64 -7.88
C LYS A 58 7.08 -4.69 -7.84
N GLY A 59 6.96 -5.45 -6.74
CA GLY A 59 5.95 -6.51 -6.60
C GLY A 59 4.65 -6.09 -5.92
N GLY A 60 4.66 -5.00 -5.15
CA GLY A 60 3.49 -4.63 -4.37
C GLY A 60 3.68 -3.40 -3.51
N ALA A 61 2.78 -3.22 -2.55
CA ALA A 61 2.86 -2.13 -1.57
C ALA A 61 2.30 -2.54 -0.21
N GLY A 62 2.62 -1.74 0.79
CA GLY A 62 2.07 -1.79 2.14
C GLY A 62 1.32 -0.50 2.46
N PHE A 63 0.10 -0.59 2.98
CA PHE A 63 -0.66 0.57 3.42
C PHE A 63 -1.48 0.30 4.67
N ILE A 64 -1.90 1.37 5.36
CA ILE A 64 -2.77 1.31 6.53
C ILE A 64 -4.11 1.96 6.22
N THR A 65 -5.20 1.35 6.64
CA THR A 65 -6.54 1.93 6.60
C THR A 65 -7.40 1.43 7.77
N ALA A 66 -8.49 2.15 8.07
CA ALA A 66 -9.51 1.72 9.02
C ALA A 66 -10.59 0.83 8.38
N SER A 67 -10.70 0.84 7.04
CA SER A 67 -11.63 -0.02 6.31
C SER A 67 -11.17 -1.47 6.34
N GLN A 68 -12.10 -2.40 6.53
CA GLN A 68 -11.82 -3.82 6.37
C GLN A 68 -11.81 -4.17 4.88
N LEU A 69 -10.69 -4.72 4.42
CA LEU A 69 -10.48 -5.16 3.05
C LEU A 69 -10.40 -6.69 3.00
N PRO A 70 -11.19 -7.37 2.15
CA PRO A 70 -11.13 -8.83 2.03
C PRO A 70 -9.79 -9.31 1.45
N LEU A 71 -9.26 -10.38 2.01
CA LEU A 71 -8.07 -11.05 1.45
C LEU A 71 -8.39 -11.69 0.09
N ASN A 72 -7.39 -11.77 -0.77
CA ASN A 72 -7.43 -12.26 -2.14
C ASN A 72 -8.40 -11.50 -3.07
N GLU A 73 -8.84 -10.31 -2.65
CA GLU A 73 -9.67 -9.46 -3.47
C GLU A 73 -8.81 -8.54 -4.35
N THR A 74 -9.25 -8.35 -5.60
CA THR A 74 -8.66 -7.35 -6.50
C THR A 74 -9.28 -5.98 -6.23
N LEU A 75 -8.43 -5.03 -5.88
CA LEU A 75 -8.74 -3.63 -5.62
C LEU A 75 -7.97 -2.75 -6.60
N ILE A 76 -8.33 -1.48 -6.63
CA ILE A 76 -7.65 -0.46 -7.43
C ILE A 76 -7.04 0.53 -6.44
N LEU A 77 -5.71 0.66 -6.46
CA LEU A 77 -5.01 1.72 -5.74
C LEU A 77 -4.94 2.95 -6.63
N GLU A 78 -5.37 4.10 -6.09
CA GLU A 78 -5.43 5.35 -6.83
C GLU A 78 -4.63 6.46 -6.13
N LEU A 79 -3.78 7.14 -6.91
CA LEU A 79 -2.99 8.28 -6.48
C LEU A 79 -2.95 9.32 -7.60
N ASN A 80 -3.48 10.52 -7.37
CA ASN A 80 -3.43 11.66 -8.32
C ASN A 80 -3.81 11.30 -9.78
N GLY A 81 -4.80 10.42 -9.95
CA GLY A 81 -5.28 9.97 -11.26
C GLY A 81 -4.56 8.73 -11.83
N PHE A 82 -3.43 8.32 -11.24
CA PHE A 82 -2.83 7.01 -11.50
C PHE A 82 -3.63 5.93 -10.80
N ARG A 83 -3.94 4.84 -11.50
CA ARG A 83 -4.76 3.74 -11.01
C ARG A 83 -4.04 2.44 -11.32
N ILE A 84 -3.91 1.55 -10.34
CA ILE A 84 -3.28 0.24 -10.54
C ILE A 84 -4.07 -0.84 -9.83
N ASP A 85 -4.34 -1.94 -10.55
CA ASP A 85 -4.98 -3.11 -9.97
C ASP A 85 -3.99 -3.82 -9.04
N CYS A 86 -4.47 -4.16 -7.84
CA CYS A 86 -3.69 -4.85 -6.83
C CYS A 86 -4.55 -5.91 -6.12
N GLU A 87 -3.91 -6.94 -5.59
CA GLU A 87 -4.57 -8.01 -4.87
C GLU A 87 -4.12 -8.02 -3.41
N VAL A 88 -5.07 -8.07 -2.48
CA VAL A 88 -4.79 -8.09 -1.04
C VAL A 88 -4.26 -9.47 -0.64
N LEU A 89 -3.03 -9.55 -0.14
CA LEU A 89 -2.40 -10.83 0.22
C LEU A 89 -2.35 -11.08 1.71
N ARG A 90 -2.20 -10.03 2.51
CA ARG A 90 -2.10 -10.15 3.96
C ARG A 90 -2.72 -8.97 4.66
N GLU A 91 -3.21 -9.22 5.87
CA GLU A 91 -3.60 -8.19 6.82
C GLU A 91 -2.84 -8.37 8.14
N GLN A 92 -2.65 -7.26 8.84
CA GLN A 92 -2.11 -7.24 10.20
C GLN A 92 -2.84 -6.16 11.01
N PRO A 93 -3.50 -6.51 12.12
CA PRO A 93 -4.06 -5.50 13.04
C PRO A 93 -2.96 -4.59 13.59
N ILE A 94 -3.24 -3.29 13.68
CA ILE A 94 -2.31 -2.29 14.26
C ILE A 94 -2.84 -1.80 15.60
N GLN A 95 -3.85 -0.92 15.59
CA GLN A 95 -4.48 -0.40 16.80
C GLN A 95 -5.90 0.08 16.50
N GLY A 96 -6.86 -0.28 17.36
CA GLY A 96 -8.27 0.03 17.14
C GLY A 96 -8.78 -0.53 15.82
N ALA A 97 -9.36 0.33 14.99
CA ALA A 97 -9.85 -0.06 13.65
C ALA A 97 -8.74 -0.16 12.60
N LEU A 98 -7.52 0.34 12.87
CA LEU A 98 -6.44 0.41 11.89
C LEU A 98 -5.84 -0.97 11.63
N ARG A 99 -5.70 -1.27 10.33
CA ARG A 99 -5.12 -2.49 9.81
C ARG A 99 -4.09 -2.14 8.75
N PHE A 100 -2.96 -2.84 8.80
CA PHE A 100 -1.99 -2.85 7.71
C PHE A 100 -2.40 -3.91 6.69
N TYR A 101 -2.31 -3.57 5.41
CA TYR A 101 -2.52 -4.46 4.29
C TYR A 101 -1.28 -4.52 3.40
N GLY A 102 -0.88 -5.74 3.05
CA GLY A 102 0.11 -5.98 2.01
C GLY A 102 -0.59 -6.44 0.73
N VAL A 103 -0.32 -5.74 -0.37
CA VAL A 103 -0.88 -6.07 -1.69
C VAL A 103 0.21 -6.45 -2.68
N ARG A 104 -0.15 -7.23 -3.71
CA ARG A 104 0.67 -7.39 -4.92
C ARG A 104 0.05 -6.66 -6.10
N TRP A 105 0.88 -6.18 -7.03
CA TRP A 105 0.37 -5.63 -8.29
C TRP A 105 -0.17 -6.75 -9.18
N ARG A 106 -1.30 -6.49 -9.84
CA ARG A 106 -1.81 -7.33 -10.92
C ARG A 106 -1.14 -6.84 -12.19
N TYR A 107 -0.09 -7.54 -12.60
CA TYR A 107 0.78 -7.15 -13.71
C TYR A 107 0.04 -7.20 -15.05
N GLU A 108 -0.29 -6.03 -15.59
CA GLU A 108 -0.68 -5.88 -16.99
C GLU A 108 0.03 -4.69 -17.68
N ASP A 109 0.52 -3.69 -16.92
CA ASP A 109 1.14 -2.50 -17.52
C ASP A 109 2.31 -1.93 -16.67
N THR A 110 3.54 -2.22 -17.10
CA THR A 110 4.78 -1.70 -16.47
C THR A 110 4.88 -0.18 -16.53
N ALA A 111 4.28 0.48 -17.54
CA ALA A 111 4.35 1.93 -17.67
C ALA A 111 3.52 2.63 -16.59
N GLN A 112 2.35 2.08 -16.25
CA GLN A 112 1.52 2.60 -15.14
C GLN A 112 2.24 2.50 -13.80
N LEU A 113 2.94 1.40 -13.56
CA LEU A 113 3.74 1.23 -12.35
C LEU A 113 4.87 2.26 -12.28
N VAL A 114 5.62 2.46 -13.36
CA VAL A 114 6.68 3.48 -13.43
C VAL A 114 6.13 4.87 -13.15
N ALA A 115 4.97 5.22 -13.72
CA ALA A 115 4.33 6.51 -13.51
C ALA A 115 3.88 6.70 -12.05
N LEU A 116 3.30 5.68 -11.43
CA LEU A 116 2.94 5.69 -10.01
C LEU A 116 4.17 5.91 -9.12
N PHE A 117 5.28 5.23 -9.41
CA PHE A 117 6.53 5.38 -8.67
C PHE A 117 7.12 6.79 -8.79
N ALA A 118 7.08 7.36 -9.99
CA ALA A 118 7.54 8.73 -10.22
C ALA A 118 6.70 9.73 -9.39
N GLU A 119 5.39 9.55 -9.34
CA GLU A 119 4.50 10.41 -8.58
C GLU A 119 4.69 10.27 -7.07
N ILE A 120 4.82 9.05 -6.56
CA ILE A 120 5.16 8.80 -5.15
C ILE A 120 6.48 9.48 -4.78
N SER A 121 7.49 9.38 -5.64
CA SER A 121 8.81 9.99 -5.41
C SER A 121 8.73 11.52 -5.36
N ARG A 122 7.91 12.12 -6.22
CA ARG A 122 7.64 13.57 -6.23
C ARG A 122 6.97 14.03 -4.93
N LEU A 123 6.01 13.26 -4.42
CA LEU A 123 5.31 13.60 -3.18
C LEU A 123 6.18 13.43 -1.93
N LYS A 124 7.10 12.46 -1.92
CA LYS A 124 8.03 12.28 -0.80
C LYS A 124 9.17 13.31 -0.79
N GLY A 125 9.53 13.86 -1.95
CA GLY A 125 10.56 14.88 -2.10
C GLY A 125 10.07 16.33 -1.96
N ALA A 126 8.77 16.54 -1.75
CA ALA A 126 8.14 17.85 -1.57
C ALA A 126 7.91 18.15 -0.09
#